data_AF-A0A3P7EDI7-F1
#
_entry.id   AF-A0A3P7EDI7-F1
#
_cell.length_a   1.000
_cell.length_b   1.000
_cell.length_c   1.000
_cell.angle_alpha   90.00
_cell.angle_beta   90.00
_cell.angle_gamma   90.00
#
_symmetry.space_group_name_H-M   'P 1'
#
loop_
_entity.id
_entity.type
_entity.pdbx_description
1 polymer ?
#
loop_
_entity_poly.entity_id
_entity_poly.type
_entity_poly.pdbx_seq_one_letter_code
_entity_poly.pdbx_strand_id
1 'polypeptide(L)'
;MLQIYWEFKLHLCDALSKHVYNPDLSPIMGTNLEGLSDAMIITAEYDILRDEGTLYVRLLKSFNVSVCWKHYYQSYHGILNMFFSKEKLKVLRDIIDFIELQQLHEN
;
A
#
# COMPACT_ATOMS: atom_id res chain seq x y z
N MET A 1 -21.29 15.02 21.98
CA MET A 1 -20.30 15.10 20.89
C MET A 1 -19.75 13.73 20.51
N LEU A 2 -19.21 12.94 21.45
CA LEU A 2 -18.67 11.59 21.17
C LEU A 2 -19.69 10.62 20.57
N GLN A 3 -20.94 10.61 21.06
CA GLN A 3 -21.98 9.73 20.54
C GLN A 3 -22.33 10.03 19.07
N ILE A 4 -22.54 11.30 18.72
CA ILE A 4 -22.81 11.71 17.33
C ILE A 4 -21.64 11.33 16.40
N TYR A 5 -20.40 11.51 16.87
CA TYR A 5 -19.22 11.09 16.11
C TYR A 5 -19.20 9.57 15.85
N TRP A 6 -19.56 8.77 16.87
CA TRP A 6 -19.63 7.33 16.73
C TRP A 6 -20.75 6.88 15.78
N GLU A 7 -21.94 7.45 15.90
CA GLU A 7 -23.07 7.18 15.00
C GLU A 7 -22.73 7.53 13.56
N PHE A 8 -22.08 8.67 13.33
CA PHE A 8 -21.61 9.07 12.00
C PHE A 8 -20.58 8.08 11.44
N LYS A 9 -19.64 7.61 12.27
CA LYS A 9 -18.65 6.61 11.87
C LYS A 9 -19.30 5.27 11.49
N LEU A 10 -20.30 4.82 12.26
CA LEU A 10 -21.08 3.62 11.93
C LEU A 10 -21.84 3.78 10.61
N HIS A 11 -22.45 4.94 10.39
CA HIS A 11 -23.16 5.22 9.13
C HIS A 11 -22.21 5.21 7.92
N LEU A 12 -21.03 5.80 8.07
CA LEU A 12 -19.98 5.75 7.05
C LEU A 12 -19.53 4.30 6.79
N CYS A 13 -19.31 3.51 7.84
CA CYS A 13 -18.98 2.10 7.70
C CYS A 13 -20.07 1.31 6.96
N ASP A 14 -21.35 1.53 7.27
CA ASP A 14 -22.47 0.86 6.57
C ASP A 14 -22.51 1.26 5.09
N ALA A 15 -22.33 2.55 4.78
CA ALA A 15 -22.27 3.03 3.42
C ALA A 15 -21.11 2.42 2.63
N LEU A 16 -19.90 2.40 3.22
CA LEU A 16 -18.71 1.82 2.58
C LEU A 16 -18.79 0.30 2.44
N SER A 17 -19.40 -0.40 3.40
CA SER A 17 -19.50 -1.87 3.42
C SER A 17 -20.13 -2.44 2.14
N LYS A 18 -21.01 -1.67 1.48
CA LYS A 18 -21.69 -2.06 0.23
C LYS A 18 -20.74 -2.06 -0.97
N HIS A 19 -19.56 -1.47 -0.84
CA HIS A 19 -18.59 -1.26 -1.91
C HIS A 19 -17.24 -1.93 -1.67
N VAL A 20 -17.00 -2.55 -0.51
CA VAL A 20 -15.68 -3.12 -0.15
C VAL A 20 -15.18 -4.23 -1.08
N TYR A 21 -16.08 -4.83 -1.87
CA TYR A 21 -15.71 -5.83 -2.88
C TYR A 21 -15.47 -5.26 -4.28
N ASN A 22 -15.67 -3.95 -4.47
CA ASN A 22 -15.38 -3.30 -5.75
C ASN A 22 -13.85 -3.16 -5.91
N PRO A 23 -13.21 -3.76 -6.95
CA PRO A 23 -11.77 -3.66 -7.18
C PRO A 23 -11.26 -2.21 -7.33
N ASP A 24 -12.10 -1.28 -7.81
CA ASP A 24 -11.72 0.14 -7.93
C ASP A 24 -11.57 0.83 -6.56
N LEU A 25 -12.21 0.29 -5.52
CA LEU A 25 -12.07 0.75 -4.13
C LEU A 25 -11.07 -0.09 -3.35
N SER A 26 -11.12 -1.41 -3.52
CA SER A 26 -10.31 -2.39 -2.80
C SER A 26 -9.59 -3.29 -3.81
N PRO A 27 -8.42 -2.85 -4.33
CA PRO A 27 -7.70 -3.55 -5.40
C PRO A 27 -7.37 -5.01 -5.11
N ILE A 28 -7.28 -5.38 -3.83
CA ILE A 28 -7.11 -6.77 -3.39
C ILE A 28 -8.25 -7.71 -3.86
N MET A 29 -9.40 -7.16 -4.25
CA MET A 29 -10.55 -7.89 -4.79
C MET A 29 -10.48 -8.07 -6.31
N GLY A 30 -9.45 -7.54 -6.98
CA GLY A 30 -9.23 -7.69 -8.41
C GLY A 30 -9.05 -9.16 -8.81
N THR A 31 -9.74 -9.60 -9.86
CA THR A 31 -9.73 -11.00 -10.33
C THR A 31 -8.79 -11.25 -11.50
N ASN A 32 -8.28 -10.20 -12.13
CA ASN A 32 -7.25 -10.29 -13.16
C ASN A 32 -6.34 -9.06 -13.05
N LEU A 33 -5.08 -9.30 -12.70
CA LEU A 33 -4.05 -8.27 -12.55
C LEU A 33 -2.87 -8.50 -13.52
N GLU A 34 -3.06 -9.33 -14.56
CA GLU A 34 -2.05 -9.57 -15.57
C GLU A 34 -1.73 -8.29 -16.36
N GLY A 35 -0.45 -8.13 -16.73
CA GLY A 35 0.00 -7.01 -17.54
C GLY A 35 0.11 -5.67 -16.80
N LEU A 36 -0.14 -5.63 -15.48
CA LEU A 36 0.21 -4.46 -14.68
C LEU A 36 1.73 -4.23 -14.67
N SER A 37 2.12 -2.96 -14.57
CA SER A 37 3.51 -2.56 -14.44
C SER A 37 4.16 -3.15 -13.19
N ASP A 38 5.48 -3.32 -13.25
CA ASP A 38 6.33 -3.61 -12.10
C ASP A 38 5.99 -2.68 -10.93
N ALA A 39 5.81 -3.26 -9.74
CA ALA A 39 5.35 -2.53 -8.58
C ALA A 39 6.41 -2.51 -7.47
N MET A 40 6.58 -1.36 -6.83
CA MET A 40 7.20 -1.27 -5.52
C MET A 40 6.10 -1.18 -4.46
N ILE A 41 6.11 -2.09 -3.48
CA ILE A 41 5.22 -2.02 -2.32
C ILE A 41 6.07 -1.78 -1.07
N ILE A 42 5.73 -0.75 -0.31
CA ILE A 42 6.36 -0.42 0.96
C ILE A 42 5.34 -0.61 2.07
N THR A 43 5.75 -1.31 3.12
CA THR A 43 4.93 -1.52 4.33
C THR A 43 5.71 -1.10 5.57
N ALA A 44 4.99 -0.70 6.60
CA ALA A 44 5.55 -0.28 7.88
C ALA A 44 5.08 -1.23 9.00
N GLU A 45 5.93 -1.50 9.99
CA GLU A 45 5.63 -2.43 11.09
C GLU A 45 4.42 -1.99 11.91
N TYR A 46 4.39 -0.70 12.26
CA TYR A 46 3.35 -0.12 13.11
C TYR A 46 2.30 0.60 12.26
N ASP A 47 1.68 -0.14 11.34
CA ASP A 47 0.65 0.34 10.42
C ASP A 47 -0.52 -0.66 10.35
N ILE A 48 -1.75 -0.17 10.53
CA ILE A 48 -2.96 -1.00 10.43
C ILE A 48 -3.17 -1.57 9.02
N LEU A 49 -2.57 -0.95 7.99
CA LEU A 49 -2.66 -1.38 6.60
C LEU A 49 -1.54 -2.39 6.21
N ARG A 50 -0.62 -2.70 7.14
CA ARG A 50 0.57 -3.52 6.89
C ARG A 50 0.23 -4.86 6.23
N ASP A 51 -0.74 -5.55 6.80
CA ASP A 51 -1.07 -6.92 6.41
C ASP A 51 -1.78 -6.93 5.04
N GLU A 52 -2.65 -5.96 4.77
CA GLU A 52 -3.28 -5.78 3.46
C GLU A 52 -2.25 -5.50 2.36
N GLY A 53 -1.25 -4.64 2.64
CA GLY A 53 -0.14 -4.41 1.72
C GLY A 53 0.65 -5.69 1.42
N THR A 54 0.88 -6.52 2.45
CA THR A 54 1.56 -7.82 2.29
C THR A 54 0.72 -8.81 1.49
N LEU A 55 -0.60 -8.83 1.68
CA LEU A 55 -1.50 -9.66 0.89
C LEU A 55 -1.54 -9.21 -0.57
N TYR A 56 -1.53 -7.90 -0.83
CA TYR A 56 -1.52 -7.37 -2.19
C TYR A 56 -0.22 -7.70 -2.95
N VAL A 57 0.94 -7.72 -2.26
CA VAL A 57 2.20 -8.24 -2.82
C VAL A 57 2.03 -9.68 -3.31
N ARG A 58 1.41 -10.55 -2.49
CA ARG A 58 1.19 -11.96 -2.85
C ARG A 58 0.24 -12.08 -4.03
N LEU A 59 -0.82 -11.27 -4.05
CA LEU A 59 -1.79 -11.24 -5.13
C LEU A 59 -1.13 -10.85 -6.46
N LEU A 60 -0.41 -9.72 -6.50
CA LEU A 60 0.31 -9.28 -7.70
C LEU A 60 1.29 -10.34 -8.21
N LYS A 61 2.09 -10.92 -7.31
CA LYS A 61 3.02 -12.01 -7.67
C LYS A 61 2.31 -13.24 -8.24
N SER A 62 1.10 -13.56 -7.78
CA SER A 62 0.32 -14.68 -8.32
C SER A 62 -0.15 -14.45 -9.76
N PHE A 63 -0.26 -13.19 -10.20
CA PHE A 63 -0.53 -12.79 -11.59
C PHE A 63 0.76 -12.50 -12.39
N ASN A 64 1.91 -12.99 -11.90
CA ASN A 64 3.23 -12.79 -12.52
C ASN A 64 3.66 -11.32 -12.66
N VAL A 65 3.08 -10.40 -11.86
CA VAL A 65 3.57 -9.02 -11.76
C VAL A 65 4.86 -9.02 -10.95
N SER A 66 5.91 -8.39 -11.47
CA SER A 66 7.17 -8.19 -10.75
C SER A 66 6.95 -7.21 -9.60
N VAL A 67 7.34 -7.60 -8.38
CA VAL A 67 7.13 -6.79 -7.17
C VAL A 67 8.39 -6.70 -6.33
N CYS A 68 8.88 -5.47 -6.16
CA CYS A 68 9.86 -5.09 -5.14
C CYS A 68 9.12 -4.75 -3.84
N TRP A 69 9.14 -5.67 -2.87
CA TRP A 69 8.52 -5.44 -1.56
C TRP A 69 9.57 -5.09 -0.51
N LYS A 70 9.38 -3.97 0.19
CA LYS A 70 10.21 -3.51 1.31
C LYS A 70 9.34 -3.32 2.56
N HIS A 71 9.75 -3.96 3.66
CA HIS A 71 9.10 -3.80 4.96
C HIS A 71 10.02 -3.09 5.94
N TYR A 72 9.55 -1.98 6.54
CA TYR A 72 10.34 -1.17 7.48
C TYR A 72 9.88 -1.41 8.92
N TYR A 73 10.70 -2.17 9.65
CA TYR A 73 10.45 -2.61 11.03
C TYR A 73 10.35 -1.47 12.08
N GLN A 74 10.86 -0.28 11.76
CA GLN A 74 10.89 0.88 12.67
C GLN A 74 10.07 2.06 12.15
N SER A 75 9.07 1.78 11.32
CA SER A 75 8.25 2.79 10.64
C SER A 75 6.78 2.70 11.02
N TYR A 76 6.07 3.79 10.78
CA TYR A 76 4.62 3.96 10.98
C TYR A 76 3.95 4.34 9.66
N HIS A 77 2.62 4.27 9.64
CA HIS A 77 1.84 4.83 8.54
C HIS A 77 2.23 6.29 8.25
N GLY A 78 2.34 6.64 6.96
CA GLY A 78 2.68 8.00 6.54
C GLY A 78 4.14 8.41 6.75
N ILE A 79 5.08 7.46 6.91
CA ILE A 79 6.52 7.73 7.13
C ILE A 79 7.13 8.76 6.17
N LEU A 80 6.67 8.80 4.91
CA LEU A 80 7.13 9.77 3.91
C LEU A 80 6.81 11.23 4.26
N ASN A 81 5.82 11.46 5.12
CA ASN A 81 5.41 12.79 5.58
C ASN A 81 6.12 13.22 6.88
N MET A 82 6.92 12.35 7.50
CA MET A 82 7.60 12.65 8.76
C MET A 82 8.86 13.49 8.51
N PHE A 83 8.84 14.75 8.96
CA PHE A 83 10.00 15.63 8.90
C PHE A 83 11.16 15.07 9.76
N PHE A 84 12.38 15.19 9.26
CA PHE A 84 13.62 14.76 9.92
C PHE A 84 13.73 13.26 10.25
N SER A 85 12.83 12.41 9.73
CA SER A 85 12.89 10.97 9.93
C SER A 85 14.04 10.33 9.15
N LYS A 86 14.90 9.58 9.84
CA LYS A 86 15.94 8.76 9.21
C LYS A 86 15.35 7.60 8.40
N GLU A 87 14.26 7.01 8.87
CA GLU A 87 13.56 5.94 8.14
C GLU A 87 12.99 6.48 6.82
N LYS A 88 12.44 7.70 6.81
CA LYS A 88 12.01 8.36 5.57
C LYS A 88 13.16 8.44 4.55
N LEU A 89 14.37 8.81 4.97
CA LEU A 89 15.51 8.90 4.05
C LEU A 89 15.91 7.54 3.48
N LYS A 90 15.77 6.46 4.25
CA LYS A 90 15.98 5.09 3.75
C LYS A 90 14.91 4.73 2.72
N VAL A 91 13.64 4.98 3.02
CA VAL A 91 12.51 4.74 2.10
C VAL A 91 12.70 5.50 0.78
N LEU A 92 13.07 6.79 0.85
CA LEU A 92 13.32 7.58 -0.35
C LEU A 92 14.46 7.04 -1.20
N ARG A 93 15.55 6.55 -0.56
CA ARG A 93 16.65 5.92 -1.29
C ARG A 93 16.19 4.66 -2.01
N ASP A 94 15.46 3.77 -1.34
CA ASP A 94 14.94 2.55 -1.95
C ASP A 94 13.95 2.85 -3.11
N ILE A 95 13.18 3.94 -3.02
CA ILE A 95 12.31 4.41 -4.13
C ILE A 95 13.14 4.89 -5.31
N ILE A 96 14.20 5.67 -5.07
CA ILE A 96 15.11 6.14 -6.12
C ILE A 96 15.73 4.94 -6.83
N ASP A 97 16.31 4.00 -6.06
CA ASP A 97 16.94 2.80 -6.60
C ASP A 97 15.95 1.99 -7.45
N PHE A 98 14.68 1.87 -7.02
CA PHE A 98 13.64 1.20 -7.80
C PHE A 98 13.35 1.91 -9.12
N ILE A 99 13.19 3.24 -9.12
CA ILE A 99 12.90 4.02 -10.33
C ILE A 99 14.07 3.92 -11.32
N GLU A 100 15.31 4.07 -10.84
CA GLU A 100 16.51 3.95 -11.68
C GLU A 100 16.62 2.57 -12.33
N LEU A 101 16.30 1.50 -11.60
CA LEU A 101 16.24 0.15 -12.15
C LEU A 101 15.19 -0.01 -13.26
N GLN A 102 14.02 0.61 -13.12
CA GLN A 102 12.98 0.56 -14.17
C GLN A 102 13.40 1.31 -15.43
N GLN A 103 14.07 2.46 -15.30
CA GLN A 103 14.58 3.22 -16.44
C GLN A 103 15.66 2.47 -17.22
N LEU A 104 16.42 1.59 -16.58
CA LEU A 104 17.41 0.75 -17.25
C LEU A 104 16.77 -0.36 -18.10
N HIS A 105 15.55 -0.80 -17.78
CA HIS A 105 14.83 -1.81 -18.57
C HIS A 105 14.11 -1.23 -19.79
N GLU A 106 13.85 0.08 -19.81
CA GLU A 106 13.21 0.77 -20.93
C GLU A 106 14.19 1.15 -22.07
N ASN A 107 15.51 1.11 -21.81
CA ASN A 107 16.58 1.44 -22.77
C ASN A 107 17.25 0.19 -23.35
#